data_AF-A0A954SWF7-F1
#
_entry.id   AF-A0A954SWF7-F1
#
_cell.length_a   1.000
_cell.length_b   1.000
_cell.length_c   1.000
_cell.angle_alpha   90.00
_cell.angle_beta   90.00
_cell.angle_gamma   90.00
#
_symmetry.space_group_name_H-M   'P 1'
#
loop_
_entity.id
_entity.type
_entity.pdbx_description
1 polymer ?
#
loop_
_entity_poly.entity_id
_entity_poly.type
_entity_poly.pdbx_seq_one_letter_code
_entity_poly.pdbx_strand_id
1 'polypeptide(L)'
;MSSATNDWQDFFENWPADMPRNGVLVVEFGEQIPFCSFSTKGGLLAIQRRTPDNVSARQLVVPYSQISSLKITNVIPGSVFTDAGFVGELVVS
;
A
#
# COMPACT_ATOMS: atom_id res chain seq x y z
N MET A 1 19.98 -12.65 -14.34
CA MET A 1 18.54 -12.31 -14.44
C MET A 1 18.29 -11.19 -13.45
N SER A 2 18.12 -9.95 -13.90
CA SER A 2 17.67 -8.88 -12.99
C SER A 2 16.21 -9.18 -12.64
N SER A 3 15.95 -9.54 -11.39
CA SER A 3 14.60 -9.48 -10.84
C SER A 3 14.14 -8.04 -11.02
N ALA A 4 13.22 -7.77 -11.95
CA ALA A 4 12.58 -6.46 -12.01
C ALA A 4 11.89 -6.25 -10.66
N THR A 5 12.28 -5.21 -9.92
CA THR A 5 11.60 -4.88 -8.67
C THR A 5 10.16 -4.52 -9.01
N ASN A 6 9.21 -5.07 -8.25
CA ASN A 6 7.81 -4.74 -8.43
C ASN A 6 7.61 -3.27 -8.00
N ASP A 7 6.94 -2.45 -8.81
CA ASP A 7 6.74 -1.02 -8.49
C ASP A 7 6.08 -0.81 -7.11
N TRP A 8 5.20 -1.73 -6.69
CA TRP A 8 4.65 -1.70 -5.34
C TRP A 8 5.70 -2.02 -4.27
N GLN A 9 6.63 -2.93 -4.53
CA GLN A 9 7.72 -3.21 -3.61
C GLN A 9 8.54 -1.95 -3.35
N ASP A 10 8.98 -1.27 -4.42
CA ASP A 10 9.75 -0.03 -4.30
C ASP A 10 8.95 1.06 -3.58
N PHE A 11 7.66 1.20 -3.87
CA PHE A 11 6.79 2.18 -3.22
C PHE A 11 6.59 1.92 -1.72
N PHE A 12 6.35 0.68 -1.31
CA PHE A 12 6.16 0.34 0.11
C PHE A 12 7.48 0.35 0.91
N GLU A 13 8.60 0.01 0.27
CA GLU A 13 9.93 0.10 0.90
C GLU A 13 10.38 1.57 1.08
N ASN A 14 10.00 2.45 0.16
CA ASN A 14 10.28 3.89 0.20
C ASN A 14 9.05 4.73 0.58
N TRP A 15 8.22 4.19 1.47
CA TRP A 15 6.97 4.84 1.89
C TRP A 15 7.23 6.26 2.43
N PRO A 16 6.54 7.30 1.91
CA PRO A 16 6.77 8.68 2.35
C PRO A 16 6.55 8.87 3.84
N ALA A 17 7.43 9.63 4.50
CA ALA A 17 7.39 9.83 5.95
C ALA A 17 6.05 10.45 6.43
N ASP A 18 5.50 11.36 5.65
CA ASP A 18 4.24 12.06 5.96
C ASP A 18 2.99 11.32 5.44
N MET A 19 3.15 10.17 4.78
CA MET A 19 2.02 9.35 4.36
C MET A 19 1.61 8.41 5.52
N PRO A 20 0.36 8.47 6.01
CA PRO A 20 -0.09 7.55 7.04
C PRO A 20 0.04 6.09 6.58
N ARG A 21 0.56 5.21 7.44
CA ARG A 21 0.68 3.76 7.15
C ARG A 21 -0.65 3.02 7.28
N ASN A 22 -1.68 3.52 6.62
CA ASN A 22 -3.00 2.90 6.56
C ASN A 22 -3.64 3.14 5.18
N GLY A 23 -4.66 2.36 4.87
CA GLY A 23 -5.38 2.48 3.60
C GLY A 23 -6.16 1.22 3.29
N VAL A 24 -6.52 1.05 2.02
CA VAL A 24 -7.17 -0.16 1.52
C VAL A 24 -6.35 -0.73 0.38
N LEU A 25 -5.84 -1.94 0.57
CA LEU A 25 -5.18 -2.69 -0.48
C LEU A 25 -6.23 -3.35 -1.36
N VAL A 26 -6.06 -3.29 -2.67
CA VAL A 26 -6.86 -4.09 -3.61
C VAL A 26 -5.94 -5.12 -4.23
N VAL A 27 -6.27 -6.40 -4.04
CA VAL A 27 -5.51 -7.51 -4.61
C VAL A 27 -6.19 -8.05 -5.87
N GLU A 28 -5.55 -8.99 -6.56
CA GLU A 28 -6.18 -9.72 -7.68
C GLU A 28 -7.58 -10.22 -7.31
N PHE A 29 -8.47 -10.30 -8.31
CA PHE A 29 -9.90 -10.58 -8.13
C PHE A 29 -10.70 -9.53 -7.33
N GLY A 30 -10.09 -8.40 -6.98
CA GLY A 30 -10.79 -7.21 -6.50
C GLY A 30 -11.13 -7.22 -5.01
N GLU A 31 -10.56 -8.14 -4.23
CA GLU A 31 -10.70 -8.11 -2.77
C GLU A 31 -10.11 -6.81 -2.21
N GLN A 32 -10.86 -6.16 -1.32
CA GLN A 32 -10.47 -4.91 -0.67
C GLN A 32 -10.12 -5.17 0.79
N ILE A 33 -8.88 -4.89 1.16
CA ILE A 33 -8.33 -5.24 2.47
C ILE A 33 -7.89 -3.95 3.19
N PRO A 34 -8.71 -3.43 4.11
CA PRO A 34 -8.33 -2.31 4.96
C PRO A 34 -7.18 -2.69 5.89
N PHE A 35 -6.14 -1.86 5.94
CA PHE A 35 -5.02 -2.03 6.86
C PHE A 35 -4.77 -0.75 7.66
N CYS A 36 -4.21 -0.91 8.85
CA CYS A 36 -3.83 0.19 9.75
C CYS A 36 -2.33 0.23 10.08
N SER A 37 -1.55 -0.72 9.56
CA SER A 37 -0.08 -0.73 9.60
C SER A 37 0.43 -1.78 8.60
N PHE A 38 1.70 -1.71 8.23
CA PHE A 38 2.37 -2.71 7.41
C PHE A 38 3.87 -2.82 7.70
N SER A 39 4.45 -3.95 7.32
CA SER A 39 5.90 -4.19 7.26
C SER A 39 6.28 -4.87 5.93
N THR A 40 7.51 -4.63 5.48
CA THR A 40 8.03 -5.10 4.20
C THR A 40 9.10 -6.17 4.41
N LYS A 41 9.19 -7.15 3.51
CA LYS A 41 10.27 -8.15 3.51
C LYS A 41 10.45 -8.76 2.12
N GLY A 42 11.45 -8.31 1.38
CA GLY A 42 11.69 -8.79 0.01
C GLY A 42 10.41 -8.65 -0.84
N GLY A 43 10.03 -9.69 -1.58
CA GLY A 43 8.80 -9.67 -2.40
C GLY A 43 7.46 -9.73 -1.65
N LEU A 44 7.44 -9.55 -0.33
CA LEU A 44 6.25 -9.69 0.52
C LEU A 44 5.90 -8.42 1.29
N LEU A 45 4.61 -8.17 1.41
CA LEU A 45 4.00 -7.16 2.27
C LEU A 45 3.19 -7.85 3.37
N ALA A 46 3.48 -7.55 4.63
CA ALA A 46 2.65 -7.95 5.76
C ALA A 46 1.84 -6.74 6.23
N ILE A 47 0.53 -6.90 6.35
CA ILE A 47 -0.38 -5.83 6.78
C ILE A 47 -1.10 -6.21 8.07
N GLN A 48 -1.37 -5.21 8.90
CA GLN A 48 -2.21 -5.33 10.08
C GLN A 48 -3.58 -4.71 9.84
N ARG A 49 -4.62 -5.39 10.29
CA ARG A 49 -6.01 -4.98 10.15
C ARG A 49 -6.55 -4.55 11.50
N ARG A 50 -7.27 -3.42 11.53
CA ARG A 50 -7.98 -2.96 12.72
C ARG A 50 -9.19 -3.87 13.01
N THR A 51 -9.97 -4.14 11.97
CA THR A 51 -11.12 -5.04 12.01
C THR A 51 -10.73 -6.38 11.36
N PRO A 52 -10.92 -7.52 12.04
CA PRO A 52 -10.68 -8.84 11.44
C PRO A 52 -11.54 -9.10 10.20
N ASP A 53 -11.17 -10.06 9.34
CA ASP A 53 -12.09 -10.59 8.31
C ASP A 53 -13.11 -11.59 8.89
N ASN A 54 -13.88 -12.16 7.96
CA ASN A 54 -14.81 -13.26 8.11
C ASN A 54 -14.19 -14.53 8.72
N VAL A 55 -12.86 -14.70 8.70
CA VAL A 55 -12.15 -15.81 9.35
C VAL A 55 -11.37 -15.38 10.59
N SER A 56 -11.66 -14.18 11.12
CA SER A 56 -11.01 -13.57 12.28
C SER A 56 -9.50 -13.29 12.12
N ALA A 57 -8.98 -13.26 10.89
CA ALA A 57 -7.58 -12.91 10.65
C ALA A 57 -7.35 -11.41 10.89
N ARG A 58 -6.32 -11.10 11.68
CA ARG A 58 -5.90 -9.74 12.03
C ARG A 58 -4.67 -9.26 11.26
N GLN A 59 -4.00 -10.20 10.59
CA GLN A 59 -2.80 -9.98 9.81
C GLN A 59 -2.95 -10.73 8.49
N LEU A 60 -2.39 -10.18 7.43
CA LEU A 60 -2.30 -10.81 6.13
C LEU A 60 -0.88 -10.62 5.60
N VAL A 61 -0.33 -11.66 4.96
CA VAL A 61 0.92 -11.58 4.20
C VAL A 61 0.57 -11.82 2.74
N VAL A 62 0.96 -10.88 1.87
CA VAL A 62 0.64 -10.90 0.45
C VAL A 62 1.89 -10.55 -0.37
N PRO A 63 2.16 -11.26 -1.48
CA PRO A 63 3.23 -10.87 -2.39
C PRO A 63 2.87 -9.59 -3.14
N TYR A 64 3.86 -8.73 -3.41
CA TYR A 64 3.63 -7.48 -4.17
C TYR A 64 3.05 -7.74 -5.56
N SER A 65 3.34 -8.90 -6.17
CA SER A 65 2.80 -9.31 -7.47
C SER A 65 1.28 -9.47 -7.50
N GLN A 66 0.62 -9.59 -6.35
CA GLN A 66 -0.84 -9.74 -6.25
C GLN A 66 -1.56 -8.41 -5.99
N ILE A 67 -0.82 -7.31 -5.81
CA ILE A 67 -1.41 -5.99 -5.55
C ILE A 67 -1.86 -5.38 -6.87
N SER A 68 -3.17 -5.14 -6.98
CA SER A 68 -3.77 -4.46 -8.12
C SER A 68 -3.79 -2.94 -7.93
N SER A 69 -4.12 -2.45 -6.72
CA SER A 69 -4.10 -1.02 -6.42
C SER A 69 -4.05 -0.74 -4.91
N LEU A 70 -3.76 0.51 -4.57
CA LEU A 70 -3.79 1.04 -3.21
C LEU A 70 -4.72 2.24 -3.15
N LYS A 71 -5.64 2.25 -2.18
CA LYS A 71 -6.50 3.41 -1.89
C LYS A 71 -6.00 4.11 -0.64
N ILE A 72 -5.70 5.40 -0.77
CA ILE A 72 -5.37 6.28 0.35
C ILE A 72 -6.68 6.86 0.89
N THR A 73 -7.02 6.51 2.13
CA THR A 73 -8.26 6.95 2.79
C THR A 73 -8.08 8.21 3.63
N ASN A 74 -6.85 8.63 3.88
CA ASN A 74 -6.56 9.89 4.55
C ASN A 74 -6.55 11.03 3.55
N VAL A 75 -7.02 12.20 3.97
CA VAL A 75 -6.76 13.45 3.27
C VAL A 75 -5.29 13.79 3.49
N ILE A 76 -4.49 13.73 2.43
CA ILE A 76 -3.07 14.09 2.44
C ILE A 76 -2.81 15.14 1.35
N PRO A 77 -1.84 16.07 1.57
CA PRO A 77 -1.42 17.00 0.53
C PRO A 77 -0.90 16.29 -0.70
N GLY A 78 -1.12 16.85 -1.90
CA GLY A 78 -0.58 16.32 -3.14
C GLY A 78 0.95 16.22 -3.15
N SER A 79 1.64 17.10 -2.40
CA SER A 79 3.11 17.08 -2.26
C SER A 79 3.64 15.77 -1.71
N VAL A 80 2.86 15.03 -0.90
CA VAL A 80 3.27 13.72 -0.36
C VAL A 80 3.46 12.69 -1.49
N PHE A 81 2.68 12.78 -2.57
CA PHE A 81 2.89 11.92 -3.75
C PHE A 81 4.10 12.38 -4.58
N THR A 82 4.36 13.69 -4.65
CA THR A 82 5.57 14.22 -5.28
C THR A 82 6.83 13.75 -4.55
N ASP A 83 6.82 13.76 -3.21
CA ASP A 83 7.91 13.22 -2.37
C ASP A 83 8.09 11.71 -2.58
N ALA A 84 7.03 11.00 -2.98
CA ALA A 84 7.06 9.59 -3.36
C ALA A 84 7.50 9.35 -4.83
N GLY A 85 7.87 10.39 -5.57
CA GLY A 85 8.36 10.30 -6.94
C GLY A 85 7.29 10.39 -8.04
N PHE A 86 6.03 10.70 -7.71
CA PHE A 86 5.00 10.92 -8.72
C PHE A 86 5.20 12.29 -9.40
N VAL A 87 4.92 12.33 -10.70
CA VAL A 87 5.01 13.54 -11.52
C VAL A 87 3.60 14.09 -11.79
N GLY A 88 3.43 15.40 -11.58
CA GLY A 88 2.14 16.09 -11.71
C GLY A 88 1.63 16.63 -10.36
N GLU A 89 0.46 17.26 -10.36
CA GLU A 89 -0.14 17.84 -9.15
C GLU A 89 -1.54 17.27 -8.91
N LEU A 90 -1.76 16.77 -7.68
CA LEU A 90 -3.09 16.40 -7.20
C LEU A 90 -3.74 17.65 -6.59
N VAL A 91 -4.50 18.38 -7.41
CA VAL A 91 -5.27 19.55 -7.00
C VAL A 91 -6.74 19.16 -6.85
N VAL A 92 -7.34 19.52 -5.71
CA VAL A 92 -8.79 19.47 -5.54
C VAL A 92 -9.34 20.81 -6.00
N SER A 93 -10.11 20.81 -7.08
CA SER A 93 -10.81 21.98 -7.62
C SER A 93 -11.96 22.43 -6.72
#